data_AF-A0A7S2HYU1-F1
#
_entry.id   AF-A0A7S2HYU1-F1
#
_cell.length_a   1.000
_cell.length_b   1.000
_cell.length_c   1.000
_cell.angle_alpha   90.00
_cell.angle_beta   90.00
_cell.angle_gamma   90.00
#
_symmetry.space_group_name_H-M   'P 1'
#
loop_
_entity.id
_entity.type
_entity.pdbx_description
1 polymer ?
#
loop_
_entity_poly.entity_id
_entity_poly.type
_entity_poly.pdbx_seq_one_letter_code
_entity_poly.pdbx_strand_id
1 'polypeptide(L)'
;DIEFAKYKDTEAWANFCDEKAKLENKQIQKKLIRTKLDEAPKKAPSSYALFRAEVMTQVIEENKGLSVGEVGKKIAEKWAAVPQEKKDEYQKVAAQKKVQYEKDLEAFKRKEVYTQFLQQKQLAKAKENKLLQLRTLPKKPMSAFAMYALEHKNEVEPGKGEGKGRDALRKMYEKAGEEEKS
;
A
#
# COMPACT_ATOMS: atom_id res chain seq x y z
N ASP A 1 27.98 -9.87 12.85
CA ASP A 1 27.37 -9.77 14.20
C ASP A 1 26.51 -10.95 14.57
N ILE A 2 26.89 -11.64 15.65
CA ILE A 2 26.13 -12.73 16.28
C ILE A 2 24.82 -12.21 16.88
N GLU A 3 24.81 -10.97 17.38
CA GLU A 3 23.61 -10.33 17.96
C GLU A 3 22.51 -10.06 16.93
N PHE A 4 22.88 -9.63 15.73
CA PHE A 4 21.91 -9.39 14.65
C PHE A 4 21.27 -10.69 14.15
N ALA A 5 22.02 -11.80 14.15
CA ALA A 5 21.47 -13.11 13.84
C ALA A 5 20.41 -13.53 14.87
N LYS A 6 20.71 -13.39 16.17
CA LYS A 6 19.75 -13.64 17.26
C LYS A 6 18.50 -12.77 17.14
N TYR A 7 18.66 -11.49 16.77
CA TYR A 7 17.53 -10.57 16.58
C TYR A 7 16.57 -11.02 15.47
N LYS A 8 17.08 -11.57 14.36
CA LYS A 8 16.24 -12.05 13.25
C LYS A 8 15.32 -13.22 13.60
N ASP A 9 15.68 -13.99 14.62
CA ASP A 9 14.88 -15.12 15.10
C ASP A 9 13.84 -14.69 16.13
N THR A 10 13.82 -13.42 16.54
CA THR A 10 12.84 -12.88 17.49
C THR A 10 11.49 -12.55 16.84
N GLU A 11 10.43 -12.59 17.65
CA GLU A 11 9.10 -12.11 17.26
C GLU A 11 9.11 -10.61 16.90
N ALA A 12 9.98 -9.82 17.55
CA ALA A 12 10.13 -8.40 17.28
C ALA A 12 10.57 -8.12 15.83
N TRP A 13 11.52 -8.91 15.31
CA TRP A 13 11.92 -8.82 13.90
C TRP A 13 10.78 -9.22 12.96
N ALA A 14 10.03 -10.25 13.34
CA ALA A 14 8.90 -10.75 12.57
C ALA A 14 7.79 -9.69 12.45
N ASN A 15 7.45 -9.03 13.56
CA ASN A 15 6.49 -7.92 13.59
C ASN A 15 7.00 -6.71 12.80
N PHE A 16 8.30 -6.39 12.91
CA PHE A 16 8.92 -5.34 12.09
C PHE A 16 8.81 -5.63 10.59
N CYS A 17 9.06 -6.86 10.15
CA CYS A 17 8.93 -7.26 8.74
C CYS A 17 7.49 -7.12 8.24
N ASP A 18 6.50 -7.53 9.03
CA ASP A 18 5.08 -7.38 8.69
C ASP A 18 4.67 -5.91 8.57
N GLU A 19 5.03 -5.10 9.55
CA GLU A 19 4.74 -3.66 9.54
C GLU A 19 5.45 -2.97 8.37
N LYS A 20 6.68 -3.37 8.06
CA LYS A 20 7.39 -2.90 6.87
C LYS A 20 6.66 -3.27 5.58
N ALA A 21 6.20 -4.52 5.42
CA ALA A 21 5.45 -4.94 4.24
C ALA A 21 4.14 -4.16 4.06
N LYS A 22 3.41 -3.91 5.16
CA LYS A 22 2.20 -3.07 5.16
C LYS A 22 2.51 -1.63 4.78
N LEU A 23 3.58 -1.06 5.34
CA LEU A 23 4.01 0.31 5.06
C LEU A 23 4.40 0.49 3.58
N GLU A 24 5.19 -0.44 3.04
CA GLU A 24 5.60 -0.43 1.64
C GLU A 24 4.39 -0.53 0.71
N ASN A 25 3.44 -1.43 0.99
CA ASN A 25 2.21 -1.48 0.19
C ASN A 25 1.43 -0.16 0.30
N LYS A 26 1.28 0.42 1.49
CA LYS A 26 0.62 1.73 1.67
C LYS A 26 1.28 2.83 0.83
N GLN A 27 2.62 2.86 0.75
CA GLN A 27 3.36 3.80 -0.09
C GLN A 27 3.12 3.56 -1.58
N ILE A 28 3.16 2.29 -2.02
CA ILE A 28 2.86 1.89 -3.41
C ILE A 28 1.45 2.33 -3.79
N GLN A 29 0.43 2.06 -2.95
CA GLN A 29 -0.95 2.47 -3.19
C GLN A 29 -1.07 3.99 -3.36
N LYS A 30 -0.45 4.77 -2.47
CA LYS A 30 -0.42 6.25 -2.59
C LYS A 30 0.22 6.72 -3.88
N LYS A 31 1.36 6.12 -4.26
CA LYS A 31 2.04 6.44 -5.52
C LYS A 31 1.16 6.13 -6.73
N LEU A 32 0.54 4.94 -6.75
CA LEU A 32 -0.36 4.52 -7.84
C LEU A 32 -1.53 5.49 -8.01
N ILE A 33 -2.19 5.86 -6.92
CA ILE A 33 -3.29 6.84 -6.95
C ILE A 33 -2.79 8.15 -7.56
N ARG A 34 -1.66 8.69 -7.08
CA ARG A 34 -1.10 9.95 -7.58
C ARG A 34 -0.73 9.89 -9.06
N THR A 35 -0.16 8.78 -9.54
CA THR A 35 0.37 8.71 -10.91
C THR A 35 -0.64 8.22 -11.95
N LYS A 36 -1.67 7.47 -11.55
CA LYS A 36 -2.61 6.83 -12.48
C LYS A 36 -4.02 7.42 -12.42
N LEU A 37 -4.36 8.12 -11.35
CA LEU A 37 -5.67 8.77 -11.19
C LEU A 37 -5.57 10.30 -11.24
N ASP A 38 -4.50 10.85 -11.83
CA ASP A 38 -4.33 12.31 -11.96
C ASP A 38 -5.40 12.92 -12.87
N GLU A 39 -5.72 12.25 -13.98
CA GLU A 39 -6.83 12.60 -14.88
C GLU A 39 -8.22 12.14 -14.39
N ALA A 40 -8.30 11.52 -13.21
CA ALA A 40 -9.59 11.06 -12.72
C ALA A 40 -10.48 12.27 -12.40
N PRO A 41 -11.77 12.25 -12.80
CA PRO A 41 -12.70 13.32 -12.46
C PRO A 41 -12.69 13.56 -10.94
N LYS A 42 -12.60 14.82 -10.54
CA LYS A 42 -12.71 15.21 -9.13
C LYS A 42 -14.15 15.07 -8.68
N LYS A 43 -14.37 14.66 -7.43
CA LYS A 43 -15.70 14.50 -6.84
C LYS A 43 -16.54 15.77 -7.05
N ALA A 44 -17.81 15.59 -7.41
CA ALA A 44 -18.74 16.71 -7.55
C ALA A 44 -18.87 17.50 -6.22
N PRO A 45 -18.89 18.84 -6.28
CA PRO A 45 -19.06 19.67 -5.10
C PRO A 45 -20.48 19.52 -4.53
N SER A 46 -20.61 19.52 -3.21
CA SER A 46 -21.91 19.63 -2.53
C SER A 46 -22.48 21.05 -2.64
N SER A 47 -23.77 21.21 -2.33
CA SER A 47 -24.42 22.52 -2.28
C SER A 47 -23.68 23.51 -1.37
N TYR A 48 -23.26 23.09 -0.18
CA TYR A 48 -22.44 23.90 0.71
C TYR A 48 -21.06 24.22 0.12
N ALA A 49 -20.43 23.29 -0.59
CA ALA A 49 -19.12 23.54 -1.20
C ALA A 49 -19.20 24.57 -2.33
N LEU A 50 -20.32 24.60 -3.08
CA LEU A 50 -20.59 25.63 -4.08
C LEU A 50 -20.75 27.00 -3.42
N PHE A 51 -21.61 27.11 -2.41
CA PHE A 51 -21.78 28.35 -1.63
C PHE A 51 -20.46 28.83 -1.01
N ARG A 52 -19.70 27.91 -0.40
CA ARG A 52 -18.38 28.23 0.18
C ARG A 52 -17.44 28.77 -0.87
N ALA A 53 -17.40 28.20 -2.07
CA ALA A 53 -16.50 28.68 -3.13
C ALA A 53 -16.81 30.13 -3.55
N GLU A 54 -18.08 30.53 -3.54
CA GLU A 54 -18.51 31.89 -3.88
C GLU A 54 -18.19 32.89 -2.75
N VAL A 55 -18.48 32.52 -1.51
CA VAL A 55 -18.41 33.44 -0.37
C VAL A 55 -17.04 33.46 0.31
N MET A 56 -16.21 32.43 0.12
CA MET A 56 -14.93 32.30 0.82
C MET A 56 -13.97 33.45 0.54
N THR A 57 -13.85 33.91 -0.70
CA THR A 57 -12.95 35.03 -1.05
C THR A 57 -13.37 36.31 -0.35
N GLN A 58 -14.67 36.61 -0.35
CA GLN A 58 -15.23 37.79 0.34
C GLN A 58 -15.02 37.70 1.85
N VAL A 59 -15.30 36.55 2.47
CA VAL A 59 -15.13 36.39 3.93
C VAL A 59 -13.65 36.48 4.33
N ILE A 60 -12.72 35.97 3.53
CA ILE A 60 -11.28 36.12 3.79
C ILE A 60 -10.88 37.60 3.70
N GLU A 61 -11.39 38.32 2.71
CA GLU A 61 -11.10 39.74 2.53
C GLU A 61 -11.69 40.63 3.63
N GLU A 62 -12.93 40.36 4.05
CA GLU A 62 -13.59 41.02 5.18
C GLU A 62 -12.89 40.74 6.51
N ASN A 63 -12.18 39.61 6.61
CA ASN A 63 -11.61 39.11 7.86
C ASN A 63 -10.12 38.80 7.73
N LYS A 64 -9.38 39.74 7.12
CA LYS A 64 -7.92 39.68 7.02
C LYS A 64 -7.32 39.56 8.42
N GLY A 65 -6.58 38.46 8.67
CA GLY A 65 -5.93 38.17 9.96
C GLY A 65 -6.59 37.06 10.78
N LEU A 66 -7.79 36.59 10.43
CA LEU A 66 -8.36 35.40 11.04
C LEU A 66 -7.72 34.11 10.52
N SER A 67 -7.68 33.09 11.38
CA SER A 67 -7.25 31.76 10.99
C SER A 67 -8.24 31.11 10.01
N VAL A 68 -7.76 30.16 9.19
CA VAL A 68 -8.60 29.41 8.24
C VAL A 68 -9.77 28.72 8.94
N GLY A 69 -9.59 28.30 10.20
CA GLY A 69 -10.65 27.69 11.01
C GLY A 69 -11.76 28.68 11.38
N GLU A 70 -11.41 29.90 11.76
CA GLU A 70 -12.37 30.96 12.12
C GLU A 70 -13.15 31.46 10.90
N VAL A 71 -12.47 31.62 9.76
CA VAL A 71 -13.12 31.89 8.47
C VAL A 71 -14.14 30.80 8.14
N GLY A 72 -13.79 29.54 8.37
CA GLY A 72 -14.70 28.41 8.18
C GLY A 72 -15.97 28.49 9.02
N LYS A 73 -15.86 28.92 10.29
CA LYS A 73 -17.01 29.14 11.17
C LYS A 73 -17.94 30.23 10.65
N LYS A 74 -17.38 31.37 10.22
CA LYS A 74 -18.17 32.47 9.62
C LYS A 74 -18.92 32.05 8.37
N ILE A 75 -18.30 31.25 7.50
CA ILE A 75 -18.99 30.72 6.30
C ILE A 75 -20.12 29.77 6.69
N ALA A 76 -19.94 28.94 7.72
CA ALA A 76 -20.98 28.05 8.21
C ALA A 76 -22.17 28.83 8.82
N GLU A 77 -21.91 29.90 9.56
CA GLU A 77 -22.93 30.82 10.08
C GLU A 77 -23.69 31.51 8.93
N LYS A 78 -22.96 32.03 7.93
CA LYS A 78 -23.59 32.61 6.73
C LYS A 78 -24.48 31.57 6.03
N TRP A 79 -24.01 30.32 5.88
CA TRP A 79 -24.83 29.24 5.29
C TRP A 79 -26.08 28.90 6.09
N ALA A 80 -26.00 28.88 7.42
CA ALA A 80 -27.16 28.65 8.28
C ALA A 80 -28.23 29.73 8.04
N ALA A 81 -27.82 30.99 7.89
CA ALA A 81 -28.68 32.13 7.61
C ALA A 81 -29.21 32.21 6.15
N VAL A 82 -28.67 31.45 5.20
CA VAL A 82 -29.18 31.44 3.81
C VAL A 82 -30.63 30.89 3.77
N PRO A 83 -31.56 31.58 3.08
CA PRO A 83 -32.93 31.10 2.89
C PRO A 83 -32.99 29.73 2.22
N GLN A 84 -34.03 28.95 2.52
CA GLN A 84 -34.17 27.60 1.98
C GLN A 84 -34.23 27.59 0.44
N GLU A 85 -34.90 28.57 -0.17
CA GLU A 85 -34.99 28.72 -1.63
C GLU A 85 -33.62 28.80 -2.30
N LYS A 86 -32.70 29.56 -1.70
CA LYS A 86 -31.32 29.68 -2.18
C LYS A 86 -30.52 28.40 -1.93
N LYS A 87 -30.74 27.73 -0.80
CA LYS A 87 -30.14 26.40 -0.53
C LYS A 87 -30.60 25.38 -1.57
N ASP A 88 -31.87 25.40 -1.97
CA ASP A 88 -32.45 24.51 -2.97
C ASP A 88 -31.89 24.78 -4.36
N GLU A 89 -31.62 26.04 -4.70
CA GLU A 89 -30.90 26.42 -5.94
C GLU A 89 -29.51 25.78 -5.99
N TYR A 90 -28.72 25.89 -4.90
CA TYR A 90 -27.42 25.21 -4.82
C TYR A 90 -27.53 23.68 -4.85
N GLN A 91 -28.59 23.10 -4.28
CA GLN A 91 -28.84 21.65 -4.36
C GLN A 91 -29.12 21.21 -5.79
N LYS A 92 -29.92 21.96 -6.56
CA LYS A 92 -30.17 21.67 -7.99
C LYS A 92 -28.87 21.70 -8.80
N VAL A 93 -28.04 22.73 -8.60
CA VAL A 93 -26.73 22.84 -9.28
C VAL A 93 -25.79 21.70 -8.85
N ALA A 94 -25.74 21.36 -7.56
CA ALA A 94 -24.93 20.25 -7.07
C ALA A 94 -25.40 18.91 -7.66
N ALA A 95 -26.72 18.69 -7.78
CA ALA A 95 -27.28 17.50 -8.40
C ALA A 95 -26.90 17.40 -9.89
N GLN A 96 -26.99 18.50 -10.65
CA GLN A 96 -26.54 18.52 -12.04
C GLN A 96 -25.04 18.21 -12.18
N LYS A 97 -24.19 18.81 -11.34
CA LYS A 97 -22.75 18.53 -11.31
C LYS A 97 -22.44 17.09 -10.92
N LYS A 98 -23.24 16.48 -10.03
CA LYS A 98 -23.13 15.07 -9.66
C LYS A 98 -23.40 14.15 -10.86
N VAL A 99 -24.47 14.43 -11.63
CA VAL A 99 -24.79 13.67 -12.84
C VAL A 99 -23.66 13.78 -13.87
N GLN A 100 -23.11 14.97 -14.08
CA GLN A 100 -21.97 15.14 -14.99
C GLN A 100 -20.74 14.37 -14.51
N TYR A 101 -20.40 14.47 -13.23
CA TYR A 101 -19.30 13.73 -12.63
C TYR A 101 -19.46 12.21 -12.78
N GLU A 102 -20.67 11.68 -12.61
CA GLU A 102 -20.94 10.25 -12.79
C GLU A 102 -20.68 9.81 -14.24
N LYS A 103 -21.10 10.60 -15.22
CA LYS A 103 -20.79 10.35 -16.65
C LYS A 103 -19.30 10.39 -16.93
N ASP A 104 -18.61 11.42 -16.45
CA ASP A 104 -17.16 11.58 -16.65
C ASP A 104 -16.39 10.44 -15.97
N LEU A 105 -16.85 10.02 -14.78
CA LEU A 105 -16.25 8.91 -14.04
C LEU A 105 -16.44 7.58 -14.76
N GLU A 106 -17.61 7.34 -15.34
CA GLU A 106 -17.85 6.16 -16.17
C GLU A 106 -16.96 6.15 -17.41
N ALA A 107 -16.83 7.28 -18.10
CA ALA A 107 -15.93 7.42 -19.23
C ALA A 107 -14.47 7.16 -18.82
N PHE A 108 -14.04 7.70 -17.67
CA PHE A 108 -12.71 7.47 -17.11
C PHE A 108 -12.47 6.00 -16.75
N LYS A 109 -13.45 5.33 -16.15
CA LYS A 109 -13.36 3.89 -15.80
C LYS A 109 -13.21 2.98 -17.02
N ARG A 110 -13.66 3.42 -18.20
CA ARG A 110 -13.48 2.68 -19.46
C ARG A 110 -12.09 2.86 -20.07
N LYS A 111 -11.31 3.87 -19.63
CA LYS A 111 -9.94 4.07 -20.11
C LYS A 111 -9.02 2.95 -19.62
N GLU A 112 -8.05 2.58 -20.46
CA GLU A 112 -7.05 1.56 -20.13
C GLU A 112 -6.26 1.89 -18.85
N VAL A 113 -5.98 3.18 -18.62
CA VAL A 113 -5.27 3.68 -17.43
C VAL A 113 -5.95 3.23 -16.13
N TYR A 114 -7.28 3.20 -16.09
CA TYR A 114 -8.03 2.75 -14.91
C TYR A 114 -7.88 1.24 -14.70
N THR A 115 -7.95 0.44 -15.77
CA THR A 115 -7.71 -1.01 -15.72
C THR A 115 -6.29 -1.34 -15.25
N GLN A 116 -5.27 -0.65 -15.79
CA GLN A 116 -3.89 -0.81 -15.35
C GLN A 116 -3.72 -0.45 -13.86
N PHE A 117 -4.38 0.61 -13.40
CA PHE A 117 -4.40 0.99 -11.98
C PHE A 117 -4.96 -0.14 -11.11
N LEU A 118 -6.10 -0.73 -11.49
CA LEU A 118 -6.71 -1.84 -10.74
C LEU A 118 -5.80 -3.07 -10.69
N GLN A 119 -5.18 -3.45 -11.81
CA GLN A 119 -4.24 -4.56 -11.88
C GLN A 119 -3.02 -4.32 -10.97
N GLN A 120 -2.38 -3.14 -11.06
CA GLN A 120 -1.22 -2.80 -10.23
C GLN A 120 -1.57 -2.77 -8.74
N LYS A 121 -2.77 -2.27 -8.39
CA LYS A 121 -3.29 -2.29 -7.02
C LYS A 121 -3.49 -3.72 -6.50
N GLN A 122 -4.06 -4.61 -7.30
CA GLN A 122 -4.24 -6.02 -6.94
C GLN A 122 -2.89 -6.73 -6.77
N LEU A 123 -1.95 -6.51 -7.69
CA LEU A 123 -0.61 -7.09 -7.61
C LEU A 123 0.15 -6.63 -6.35
N ALA A 124 0.05 -5.36 -5.99
CA ALA A 124 0.66 -4.84 -4.77
C ALA A 124 0.05 -5.50 -3.51
N LYS A 125 -1.28 -5.70 -3.48
CA LYS A 125 -1.96 -6.40 -2.38
C LYS A 125 -1.61 -7.89 -2.33
N ALA A 126 -1.52 -8.55 -3.49
CA ALA A 126 -1.11 -9.95 -3.57
C ALA A 126 0.33 -10.16 -3.06
N LYS A 127 1.24 -9.23 -3.38
CA LYS A 127 2.61 -9.23 -2.84
C LYS A 127 2.65 -9.08 -1.32
N GLU A 128 1.91 -8.13 -0.77
CA GLU A 128 1.76 -7.96 0.68
C GLU A 128 1.25 -9.25 1.33
N ASN A 129 0.12 -9.78 0.84
CA ASN A 129 -0.48 -10.99 1.38
C ASN A 129 0.49 -12.19 1.31
N LYS A 130 1.20 -12.35 0.19
CA LYS A 130 2.22 -13.39 0.04
C LYS A 130 3.33 -13.25 1.07
N LEU A 131 3.83 -12.05 1.33
CA LEU A 131 4.89 -11.82 2.32
C LEU A 131 4.41 -12.17 3.74
N LEU A 132 3.18 -11.77 4.08
CA LEU A 132 2.58 -12.09 5.39
C LEU A 132 2.32 -13.60 5.55
N GLN A 133 1.75 -14.25 4.52
CA GLN A 133 1.43 -15.68 4.54
C GLN A 133 2.68 -16.57 4.53
N LEU A 134 3.72 -16.23 3.77
CA LEU A 134 4.96 -16.99 3.72
C LEU A 134 5.65 -17.09 5.08
N ARG A 135 5.40 -16.15 6.00
CA ARG A 135 5.93 -16.18 7.36
C ARG A 135 5.20 -17.18 8.26
N THR A 136 3.87 -17.25 8.13
CA THR A 136 3.02 -18.15 8.92
C THR A 136 2.99 -19.58 8.39
N LEU A 137 3.43 -19.79 7.14
CA LEU A 137 3.53 -21.12 6.54
C LEU A 137 4.71 -21.90 7.15
N PRO A 138 4.53 -23.20 7.45
CA PRO A 138 5.64 -24.04 7.87
C PRO A 138 6.73 -24.00 6.79
N LYS A 139 7.99 -23.86 7.23
CA LYS A 139 9.13 -23.93 6.31
C LYS A 139 9.06 -25.27 5.57
N LYS A 140 9.35 -25.24 4.26
CA LYS A 140 9.38 -26.47 3.45
C LYS A 140 10.26 -27.52 4.13
N PRO A 141 9.89 -28.81 4.10
CA PRO A 141 10.73 -29.86 4.65
C PRO A 141 12.10 -29.78 3.98
N MET A 142 13.15 -30.04 4.76
CA MET A 142 14.50 -30.07 4.25
C MET A 142 14.59 -31.14 3.16
N SER A 143 15.23 -30.80 2.04
CA SER A 143 15.57 -31.77 1.00
C SER A 143 16.51 -32.83 1.59
N ALA A 144 16.52 -34.05 1.06
CA ALA A 144 17.48 -35.09 1.43
C ALA A 144 18.93 -34.58 1.48
N PHE A 145 19.35 -33.80 0.48
CA PHE A 145 20.66 -33.15 0.50
C PHE A 145 20.84 -32.17 1.67
N ALA A 146 19.79 -31.44 2.05
CA ALA A 146 19.86 -30.50 3.17
C ALA A 146 19.89 -31.22 4.53
N MET A 147 19.25 -32.39 4.64
CA MET A 147 19.36 -33.28 5.81
C MET A 147 20.78 -33.83 5.92
N TYR A 148 21.29 -34.43 4.85
CA TYR A 148 22.68 -34.92 4.76
C TYR A 148 23.69 -33.80 5.06
N ALA A 149 23.54 -32.64 4.43
CA ALA A 149 24.42 -31.50 4.66
C ALA A 149 24.38 -30.99 6.10
N LEU A 150 23.28 -31.18 6.84
CA LEU A 150 23.18 -30.81 8.26
C LEU A 150 23.95 -31.77 9.15
N GLU A 151 23.91 -33.07 8.83
CA GLU A 151 24.58 -34.16 9.55
C GLU A 151 26.11 -34.08 9.34
N HIS A 152 26.54 -33.89 8.08
CA HIS A 152 27.95 -33.88 7.70
C HIS A 152 28.59 -32.47 7.73
N LYS A 153 27.88 -31.43 8.20
CA LYS A 153 28.37 -30.03 8.15
C LYS A 153 29.71 -29.80 8.86
N ASN A 154 30.06 -30.65 9.83
CA ASN A 154 31.29 -30.53 10.63
C ASN A 154 32.48 -31.27 10.00
N GLU A 155 32.26 -32.10 8.99
CA GLU A 155 33.29 -32.89 8.31
C GLU A 155 34.03 -32.10 7.23
N VAL A 156 33.47 -30.96 6.84
CA VAL A 156 33.99 -30.12 5.76
C VAL A 156 34.47 -28.79 6.32
N GLU A 157 35.64 -28.33 5.87
CA GLU A 157 36.13 -27.00 6.21
C GLU A 157 35.15 -25.88 5.77
N PRO A 158 34.84 -24.91 6.66
CA PRO A 158 33.99 -23.79 6.31
C PRO A 158 34.68 -22.89 5.29
N GLY A 159 33.96 -22.54 4.21
CA GLY A 159 34.52 -21.68 3.16
C GLY A 159 33.65 -21.59 1.91
N LYS A 160 34.11 -20.83 0.92
CA LYS A 160 33.44 -20.60 -0.37
C LYS A 160 34.35 -21.07 -1.50
N GLY A 161 33.87 -21.97 -2.35
CA GLY A 161 34.63 -22.54 -3.48
C GLY A 161 34.64 -24.06 -3.48
N GLU A 162 35.16 -24.65 -4.56
CA GLU A 162 35.25 -26.10 -4.69
C GLU A 162 36.09 -26.72 -3.56
N GLY A 163 35.54 -27.76 -2.92
CA GLY A 163 36.20 -28.45 -1.82
C GLY A 163 36.00 -27.83 -0.43
N LYS A 164 35.19 -26.77 -0.30
CA LYS A 164 34.82 -26.17 1.00
C LYS A 164 33.31 -25.98 1.14
N GLY A 165 32.82 -26.00 2.37
CA GLY A 165 31.41 -25.77 2.72
C GLY A 165 30.41 -26.61 1.91
N ARG A 166 29.44 -25.93 1.28
CA ARG A 166 28.30 -26.58 0.59
C ARG A 166 28.70 -27.40 -0.64
N ASP A 167 29.76 -27.01 -1.34
CA ASP A 167 30.19 -27.69 -2.57
C ASP A 167 30.88 -29.02 -2.26
N ALA A 168 31.67 -29.10 -1.17
CA ALA A 168 32.24 -30.36 -0.75
C ALA A 168 31.17 -31.31 -0.21
N LEU A 169 30.22 -30.81 0.59
CA LEU A 169 29.06 -31.58 1.06
C LEU A 169 28.24 -32.13 -0.10
N ARG A 170 28.09 -31.37 -1.20
CA ARG A 170 27.42 -31.84 -2.41
C ARG A 170 28.18 -32.97 -3.10
N LYS A 171 29.50 -32.89 -3.21
CA LYS A 171 30.33 -33.97 -3.76
C LYS A 171 30.32 -35.23 -2.87
N MET A 172 30.29 -35.05 -1.55
CA MET A 172 30.12 -36.14 -0.58
C MET A 172 28.75 -36.80 -0.74
N TYR A 173 27.68 -36.00 -0.80
CA TYR A 173 26.33 -36.48 -1.04
C TYR A 173 26.20 -37.23 -2.37
N GLU A 174 26.83 -36.78 -3.45
CA GLU A 174 26.81 -37.49 -4.74
C GLU A 174 27.43 -38.89 -4.65
N LYS A 175 28.49 -39.04 -3.85
CA LYS A 175 29.20 -40.30 -3.61
C LYS A 175 28.56 -41.18 -2.53
N ALA A 176 27.70 -40.62 -1.68
CA ALA A 176 27.00 -41.32 -0.61
C ALA A 176 26.07 -42.43 -1.16
N GLY A 177 25.86 -43.49 -0.37
CA GLY A 177 24.98 -44.60 -0.75
C GLY A 177 23.51 -44.18 -0.84
N GLU A 178 22.64 -44.97 -1.49
CA GLU A 178 21.19 -44.67 -1.57
C GLU A 178 20.52 -44.60 -0.20
N GLU A 179 21.03 -45.32 0.81
CA GLU A 179 20.54 -45.28 2.19
C GLU A 179 20.87 -43.97 2.92
N GLU A 180 22.01 -43.33 2.63
CA GLU A 180 22.43 -42.05 3.22
C GLU A 180 21.80 -40.83 2.50
N LYS A 181 21.18 -41.08 1.35
CA LYS A 181 20.49 -40.08 0.51
C LYS A 181 18.98 -40.01 0.75
N SER A 182 18.42 -40.87 1.61
CA SER A 182 16.99 -40.93 1.92
C SER A 182 16.63 -40.11 3.16
#